data_AF-A0A378FAH5-F1
#
_entry.id   AF-A0A378FAH5-F1
#
_cell.length_a   1.000
_cell.length_b   1.000
_cell.length_c   1.000
_cell.angle_alpha   90.00
_cell.angle_beta   90.00
_cell.angle_gamma   90.00
#
_symmetry.space_group_name_H-M   'P 1'
#
loop_
_entity.id
_entity.type
_entity.pdbx_description
1 polymer ?
#
loop_
_entity_poly.entity_id
_entity_poly.type
_entity_poly.pdbx_seq_one_letter_code
_entity_poly.pdbx_strand_id
1 'polypeptide(L)' 'MIAFTRWPEEFAARYRQKGYWQDLPLTNLITRHAENDAVAIIDGERPISYRSLTSWWTTSPASLQRQD' A
#
# COMPACT_ATOMS: atom_id res chain seq x y z
N MET A 1 -5.85 20.04 0.19
CA MET A 1 -6.96 19.10 0.49
C MET A 1 -7.48 18.57 -0.83
N ILE A 2 -7.55 17.24 -1.02
CA ILE A 2 -8.03 16.65 -2.27
C ILE A 2 -9.55 16.60 -2.22
N ALA A 3 -10.24 17.19 -3.21
CA ALA A 3 -11.69 17.17 -3.28
C ALA A 3 -12.20 15.79 -3.76
N PHE A 4 -13.16 15.21 -3.05
CA PHE A 4 -13.80 13.94 -3.42
C PHE A 4 -15.22 13.86 -2.86
N THR A 5 -16.09 13.11 -3.54
CA THR A 5 -17.47 12.84 -3.09
C THR A 5 -17.48 11.59 -2.21
N ARG A 6 -17.95 11.72 -0.97
CA ARG A 6 -18.08 10.61 -0.03
C ARG A 6 -19.30 9.75 -0.37
N TRP A 7 -19.20 8.45 -0.08
CA TRP A 7 -20.39 7.59 -0.04
C TRP A 7 -21.30 8.01 1.11
N PRO A 8 -22.63 7.88 0.97
CA PRO A 8 -23.54 8.03 2.11
C PRO A 8 -23.22 6.99 3.19
N GLU A 9 -23.43 7.33 4.46
CA GLU A 9 -22.99 6.54 5.61
C GLU A 9 -23.56 5.11 5.61
N GLU A 10 -24.84 4.96 5.21
CA GLU A 10 -25.49 3.66 5.11
C GLU A 10 -24.79 2.69 4.13
N PHE A 11 -24.25 3.21 3.02
CA PHE A 11 -23.53 2.39 2.04
C PHE A 11 -22.13 2.06 2.55
N ALA A 12 -21.45 3.04 3.14
CA ALA A 12 -20.12 2.83 3.72
C ALA A 12 -20.16 1.76 4.83
N ALA A 13 -21.15 1.83 5.73
CA ALA A 13 -21.38 0.81 6.76
C ALA A 13 -21.65 -0.56 6.14
N ARG A 14 -22.51 -0.64 5.12
CA ARG A 14 -22.83 -1.90 4.44
C ARG A 14 -21.62 -2.52 3.75
N TYR A 15 -20.75 -1.73 3.14
CA TYR A 15 -19.54 -2.24 2.48
C TYR A 15 -18.49 -2.74 3.47
N ARG A 16 -18.38 -2.12 4.64
CA ARG A 16 -17.55 -2.62 5.74
C ARG A 16 -18.09 -3.93 6.31
N GLN A 17 -19.39 -4.00 6.59
CA GLN A 17 -20.03 -5.21 7.10
C GLN A 17 -19.87 -6.41 6.15
N LYS A 18 -19.88 -6.18 4.84
CA LYS A 18 -19.63 -7.21 3.82
C LYS A 18 -18.14 -7.57 3.65
N GLY A 19 -17.22 -6.87 4.32
CA GLY A 19 -15.78 -7.08 4.19
C GLY A 19 -15.17 -6.54 2.90
N TYR A 20 -15.93 -5.80 2.08
CA TYR A 20 -15.39 -5.18 0.86
C TYR A 20 -14.42 -4.06 1.21
N TRP A 21 -14.76 -3.26 2.22
CA TRP A 21 -13.88 -2.23 2.75
C TRP A 21 -13.30 -2.71 4.07
N GLN A 22 -11.98 -2.87 4.09
CA GLN A 22 -11.23 -3.34 5.25
C GLN A 22 -10.65 -2.19 6.07
N ASP A 23 -10.84 -0.94 5.62
CA ASP A 23 -10.25 0.27 6.20
C ASP A 23 -8.70 0.17 6.37
N LEU A 24 -8.05 -0.65 5.52
CA LEU A 24 -6.61 -0.78 5.45
C LEU A 24 -6.06 0.13 4.34
N PRO A 25 -4.91 0.78 4.56
CA PRO A 25 -4.26 1.54 3.50
C PRO A 25 -3.78 0.60 2.40
N LEU A 26 -3.72 1.08 1.15
CA LEU A 26 -3.21 0.29 0.03
C LEU A 26 -1.77 -0.21 0.26
N THR A 27 -0.97 0.53 1.02
CA THR A 27 0.38 0.14 1.43
C THR A 27 0.41 -1.18 2.20
N ASN A 28 -0.67 -1.55 2.88
CA ASN A 28 -0.79 -2.81 3.61
C ASN A 28 -0.57 -4.05 2.71
N LEU A 29 -0.86 -3.94 1.41
CA LEU A 29 -0.61 -5.02 0.46
C LEU A 29 0.88 -5.40 0.39
N ILE A 30 1.77 -4.41 0.55
CA ILE A 30 3.22 -4.56 0.46
C ILE A 30 3.80 -4.80 1.86
N THR A 31 3.43 -3.98 2.84
CA THR A 31 4.04 -4.01 4.18
C THR A 31 3.75 -5.30 4.95
N ARG A 32 2.61 -5.98 4.68
CA ARG A 32 2.33 -7.29 5.28
C ARG A 32 3.31 -8.40 4.85
N HIS A 33 4.05 -8.16 3.76
CA HIS A 33 5.06 -9.06 3.22
C HIS A 33 6.49 -8.49 3.37
N ALA A 34 6.71 -7.54 4.29
CA ALA A 34 8.00 -6.87 4.48
C ALA A 34 9.18 -7.84 4.70
N GLU A 35 8.92 -8.98 5.34
CA GLU A 35 9.94 -9.99 5.65
C GLU A 35 9.93 -11.17 4.65
N ASN A 36 9.15 -11.07 3.57
CA ASN A 36 9.00 -12.15 2.60
C ASN A 36 10.05 -12.03 1.49
N ASP A 37 10.85 -13.09 1.33
CA ASP A 37 11.89 -13.18 0.30
C ASP A 37 11.37 -13.70 -1.05
N ALA A 38 10.07 -14.02 -1.16
CA ALA A 38 9.44 -14.37 -2.42
C ALA A 38 9.51 -13.20 -3.42
N VAL A 39 9.67 -13.53 -4.69
CA VAL A 39 9.73 -12.57 -5.79
C VAL A 39 8.35 -11.91 -5.96
N ALA A 40 8.31 -10.58 -5.86
CA ALA A 40 7.11 -9.77 -6.06
C ALA A 40 7.04 -9.19 -7.49
N ILE A 41 8.18 -8.79 -8.04
CA ILE A 41 8.30 -8.15 -9.36
C ILE A 41 9.48 -8.78 -10.11
N ILE A 42 9.32 -8.99 -11.41
CA ILE A 42 10.39 -9.43 -12.32
C ILE A 42 10.62 -8.29 -13.30
N ASP A 43 11.78 -7.63 -13.21
CA ASP A 43 12.23 -6.59 -14.13
C ASP A 43 13.37 -7.14 -15.01
N GLY A 44 12.99 -7.75 -16.15
CA GLY A 44 13.90 -8.49 -17.00
C GLY A 44 14.62 -9.61 -16.23
N GLU A 45 15.95 -9.56 -16.19
CA GLU A 45 16.81 -10.52 -15.47
C GLU A 45 16.90 -10.24 -13.95
N ARG A 46 16.25 -9.19 -13.45
CA ARG A 46 16.34 -8.79 -12.04
C ARG A 46 15.04 -9.12 -11.30
N PRO A 47 15.00 -10.24 -10.56
CA PRO A 47 13.91 -10.49 -9.63
C PRO A 47 14.01 -9.57 -8.41
N ILE A 48 12.89 -8.99 -7.99
CA ILE A 48 12.76 -8.13 -6.82
C ILE A 48 11.84 -8.82 -5.83
N SER A 49 12.34 -9.08 -4.61
CA SER A 49 11.54 -9.67 -3.53
C SER A 49 10.63 -8.65 -2.85
N TYR A 50 9.62 -9.13 -2.14
CA TYR A 50 8.76 -8.27 -1.30
C TYR A 50 9.55 -7.51 -0.24
N ARG A 51 10.59 -8.13 0.34
CA ARG A 51 11.53 -7.48 1.26
C ARG A 51 12.25 -6.29 0.61
N SER A 52 12.86 -6.50 -0.55
CA SER A 52 13.57 -5.43 -1.27
C SER A 52 12.63 -4.30 -1.67
N LEU A 53 11.44 -4.64 -2.16
CA LEU A 53 10.40 -3.67 -2.53
C LEU A 53 9.96 -2.82 -1.32
N THR A 54 9.74 -3.47 -0.16
CA THR A 54 9.35 -2.77 1.07
C THR A 54 10.46 -1.84 1.54
N SER A 55 11.72 -2.30 1.53
CA SER A 55 12.86 -1.47 1.91
C SER A 55 12.93 -0.18 1.09
N TRP A 56 12.83 -0.26 -0.25
CA TRP A 56 12.85 0.93 -1.11
C TRP A 56 11.74 1.91 -0.78
N TRP A 57 10.53 1.39 -0.52
CA TRP A 57 9.37 2.20 -0.17
C TRP A 57 9.50 2.87 1.20
N THR A 58 10.17 2.24 2.16
CA THR A 58 10.46 2.81 3.50
C THR A 58 11.68 3.73 3.54
N THR A 59 12.62 3.61 2.59
CA THR A 59 13.78 4.49 2.49
C THR A 59 13.46 5.79 1.73
N SER A 60 12.58 5.72 0.73
CA SER A 60 12.12 6.89 -0.06
C SER A 60 11.34 8.01 0.68
N PRO A 61 10.63 7.79 1.81
CA PRO A 61 9.93 8.89 2.50
C PRO A 61 10.92 9.90 3.08
N ALA A 62 12.10 9.45 3.54
CA ALA A 62 13.13 10.31 4.12
C ALA A 62 13.82 11.25 3.11
N SER A 63 13.71 10.97 1.81
CA SER A 63 14.24 11.84 0.74
C SER A 63 13.19 12.82 0.21
N LEU A 64 11.91 12.46 0.22
CA LEU A 64 10.81 13.35 -0.20
C LEU A 64 10.41 14.37 0.87
N GLN A 65 10.55 14.06 2.16
CA GLN A 65 10.27 15.00 3.26
C GLN A 65 11.29 16.14 3.42
N ARG A 66 12.34 16.16 2.59
CA ARG A 66 13.43 17.17 2.60
C ARG A 66 13.35 18.16 1.44
N GLN A 67 12.32 18.10 0.60
CA GLN A 67 12.12 19.00 -0.55
C GLN A 67 10.91 19.93 -0.39
N ASP A 68 10.65 20.41 0.83
CA ASP A 68 9.72 21.52 1.11
C ASP A 68 10.49 22.74 1.66
#